data_AF-A0AAP9GCW6-F1
#
_entry.id   AF-A0AAP9GCW6-F1
#
_cell.length_a   1.000
_cell.length_b   1.000
_cell.length_c   1.000
_cell.angle_alpha   90.00
_cell.angle_beta   90.00
_cell.angle_gamma   90.00
#
_symmetry.space_group_name_H-M   'P 1'
#
loop_
_entity.id
_entity.type
_entity.pdbx_description
1 polymer ?
#
loop_
_entity_poly.entity_id
_entity_poly.type
_entity_poly.pdbx_seq_one_letter_code
_entity_poly.pdbx_strand_id
1 'polypeptide(L)'
;MKLRFITTMLFVLSTLPFASANASGYTETKYPIVLVHGLFGFDTLAGVDYFYGIPHSLTKDGATVYVAQVSATNSSEARGEQLLAQVETLIAATGAQKVNLIGHSHGGPTTRYVASIRPELVASVTSIGGVNKGSKVADIVRGTVPEGSISEGVAVKLAEGLVTLINLLSGGTDLDQDPLASLEALTTEGSLAFNQYYPEGIPTSECGNGDLLASNGVYYYSWTGSSNFTNLFDPTDGAMVVLGLAFDGPNDGLVGACSTHLGKVIRDNYKMNHLDEINGLLGIHHLFETDPVTLYRQHANRLKLQGL
;
A
#
# COMPACT_ATOMS: atom_id res chain seq x y z
N MET A 1 56.71 57.72 42.54
CA MET A 1 55.51 57.71 41.68
C MET A 1 55.59 56.46 40.80
N LYS A 2 54.89 55.37 41.12
CA LYS A 2 54.92 54.10 40.37
C LYS A 2 53.66 54.01 39.50
N LEU A 3 53.84 54.05 38.18
CA LEU A 3 52.76 53.98 37.20
C LEU A 3 52.46 52.50 36.90
N ARG A 4 51.23 52.04 37.16
CA ARG A 4 50.76 50.69 36.82
C ARG A 4 50.10 50.73 35.44
N PHE A 5 50.65 49.98 34.49
CA PHE A 5 50.00 49.71 33.21
C PHE A 5 48.91 48.65 33.43
N ILE A 6 47.67 48.98 33.07
CA ILE A 6 46.55 48.05 33.02
C ILE A 6 46.40 47.63 31.56
N THR A 7 46.69 46.36 31.27
CA THR A 7 46.48 45.76 29.95
C THR A 7 45.04 45.28 29.85
N THR A 8 44.21 45.95 29.06
CA THR A 8 42.82 45.55 28.82
C THR A 8 42.80 44.52 27.68
N MET A 9 42.46 43.28 28.01
CA MET A 9 42.31 42.18 27.05
C MET A 9 40.90 42.23 26.46
N LEU A 10 40.80 42.53 25.15
CA LEU A 10 39.53 42.61 24.43
C LEU A 10 39.11 41.20 23.99
N PHE A 11 38.07 40.64 24.62
CA PHE A 11 37.44 39.39 24.19
C PHE A 11 36.49 39.69 23.01
N VAL A 12 36.86 39.27 21.81
CA VAL A 12 35.96 39.28 20.64
C VAL A 12 35.07 38.05 20.74
N LEU A 13 33.79 38.25 21.08
CA LEU A 13 32.79 37.19 21.11
C LEU A 13 32.29 36.96 19.67
N SER A 14 32.81 35.94 19.00
CA SER A 14 32.33 35.51 17.68
C SER A 14 30.96 34.85 17.81
N THR A 15 29.90 35.60 17.50
CA THR A 15 28.55 35.04 17.35
C THR A 15 28.48 34.28 16.03
N LEU A 16 28.66 32.96 16.08
CA LEU A 16 28.30 32.09 14.96
C LEU A 16 26.77 32.17 14.78
N PRO A 17 26.26 32.48 13.58
CA PRO A 17 24.83 32.34 13.33
C PRO A 17 24.46 30.86 13.48
N PHE A 18 23.69 30.54 14.53
CA PHE A 18 22.94 29.30 14.58
C PHE A 18 21.93 29.37 13.42
N ALA A 19 22.31 28.81 12.27
CA ALA A 19 21.33 28.41 11.29
C ALA A 19 20.43 27.41 12.01
N SER A 20 19.17 27.77 12.23
CA SER A 20 18.13 26.83 12.62
C SER A 20 18.06 25.80 11.49
N ALA A 21 18.74 24.67 11.65
CA ALA A 21 18.42 23.49 10.88
C ALA A 21 16.97 23.16 11.26
N ASN A 22 16.01 23.55 10.42
CA ASN A 22 14.65 23.07 10.54
C ASN A 22 14.77 21.55 10.54
N ALA A 23 14.53 20.92 11.68
CA ALA A 23 14.56 19.47 11.79
C ALA A 23 13.45 18.96 10.88
N SER A 24 13.84 18.36 9.76
CA SER A 24 12.91 17.77 8.80
C SER A 24 11.95 16.81 9.51
N GLY A 25 10.65 16.90 9.21
CA GLY A 25 9.58 16.18 9.90
C GLY A 25 9.73 14.65 9.82
N TYR A 26 9.15 13.91 10.77
CA TYR A 26 9.39 12.46 10.90
C TYR A 26 9.07 11.67 9.62
N THR A 27 8.04 12.08 8.87
CA THR A 27 7.57 11.42 7.63
C THR A 27 7.94 12.20 6.37
N GLU A 28 8.73 13.27 6.46
CA GLU A 28 9.12 14.12 5.32
C GLU A 28 10.11 13.41 4.39
N THR A 29 9.57 12.69 3.40
CA THR A 29 10.31 12.07 2.30
C THR A 29 10.77 13.10 1.27
N LYS A 30 11.85 12.79 0.54
CA LYS A 30 12.36 13.63 -0.56
C LYS A 30 11.35 13.72 -1.70
N TYR A 31 10.70 12.61 -2.03
CA TYR A 31 9.69 12.51 -3.07
C TYR A 31 8.29 12.37 -2.48
N PRO A 32 7.24 12.95 -3.12
CA PRO A 32 5.87 12.81 -2.66
C PRO A 32 5.43 11.35 -2.55
N ILE A 33 4.61 11.04 -1.54
CA ILE A 33 3.97 9.74 -1.37
C ILE A 33 2.64 9.77 -2.14
N VAL A 34 2.41 8.76 -2.99
CA VAL A 34 1.14 8.55 -3.70
C VAL A 34 0.52 7.25 -3.22
N LEU A 35 -0.62 7.36 -2.55
CA LEU A 35 -1.41 6.24 -2.06
C LEU A 35 -2.36 5.75 -3.16
N VAL A 36 -2.37 4.44 -3.41
CA VAL A 36 -3.13 3.82 -4.50
C VAL A 36 -4.03 2.72 -3.95
N HIS A 37 -5.33 2.92 -4.04
CA HIS A 37 -6.33 2.00 -3.51
C HIS A 37 -6.44 0.70 -4.33
N GLY A 38 -7.10 -0.29 -3.75
CA GLY A 38 -7.35 -1.61 -4.34
C GLY A 38 -8.67 -1.72 -5.10
N LEU A 39 -9.13 -2.97 -5.26
CA LEU A 39 -10.44 -3.31 -5.82
C LEU A 39 -11.55 -2.67 -4.98
N PHE A 40 -12.57 -2.12 -5.64
CA PHE A 40 -13.67 -1.38 -5.01
C PHE A 40 -13.22 -0.18 -4.17
N GLY A 41 -11.99 0.31 -4.36
CA GLY A 41 -11.55 1.50 -3.64
C GLY A 41 -12.32 2.75 -4.08
N PHE A 42 -12.45 3.67 -3.15
CA PHE A 42 -13.25 4.88 -3.20
C PHE A 42 -12.45 6.04 -2.57
N ASP A 43 -12.74 7.29 -2.94
CA ASP A 43 -12.23 8.45 -2.22
C ASP A 43 -12.77 8.45 -0.79
N THR A 44 -14.09 8.54 -0.70
CA THR A 44 -14.85 8.55 0.55
C THR A 44 -16.13 7.76 0.38
N LEU A 45 -16.44 6.93 1.37
CA LEU A 45 -17.72 6.23 1.47
C LEU A 45 -18.42 6.67 2.74
N ALA A 46 -19.57 7.33 2.59
CA ALA A 46 -20.32 7.91 3.72
C ALA A 46 -19.47 8.80 4.65
N GLY A 47 -18.46 9.50 4.10
CA GLY A 47 -17.54 10.36 4.85
C GLY A 47 -16.32 9.65 5.44
N VAL A 48 -16.10 8.38 5.11
CA VAL A 48 -14.94 7.58 5.55
C VAL A 48 -13.96 7.43 4.39
N ASP A 49 -12.72 7.87 4.57
CA ASP A 49 -11.65 7.69 3.58
C ASP A 49 -11.22 6.21 3.48
N TYR A 50 -10.84 5.76 2.29
CA TYR A 50 -10.28 4.41 2.09
C TYR A 50 -9.01 4.19 2.94
N PHE A 51 -8.06 5.13 2.87
CA PHE A 51 -6.88 5.13 3.74
C PHE A 51 -7.19 5.89 5.04
N TYR A 52 -7.94 5.26 5.95
CA TYR A 52 -8.57 5.96 7.06
C TYR A 52 -7.56 6.60 8.03
N GLY A 53 -7.50 7.94 8.06
CA GLY A 53 -6.59 8.72 8.92
C GLY A 53 -5.11 8.67 8.53
N ILE A 54 -4.73 7.86 7.54
CA ILE A 54 -3.34 7.67 7.11
C ILE A 54 -2.77 8.93 6.42
N PRO A 55 -3.44 9.56 5.42
CA PRO A 55 -2.94 10.77 4.78
C PRO A 55 -2.72 11.91 5.79
N HIS A 56 -3.66 12.10 6.71
CA HIS A 56 -3.55 13.13 7.75
C HIS A 56 -2.34 12.87 8.67
N SER A 57 -2.17 11.64 9.11
CA SER A 57 -1.05 11.25 9.96
C SER A 57 0.31 11.43 9.29
N LEU A 58 0.42 11.09 8.00
CA LEU A 58 1.63 11.28 7.22
C LEU A 58 1.94 12.76 7.00
N THR A 59 0.94 13.56 6.61
CA THR A 59 1.12 15.00 6.33
C THR A 59 1.42 15.82 7.59
N LYS A 60 0.85 15.44 8.74
CA LYS A 60 1.12 16.08 10.04
C LYS A 60 2.60 16.13 10.42
N ASP A 61 3.38 15.15 9.97
CA ASP A 61 4.82 15.05 10.26
C ASP A 61 5.71 15.29 9.02
N GLY A 62 5.17 15.98 8.01
CA GLY A 62 5.94 16.59 6.93
C GLY A 62 5.91 15.87 5.59
N ALA A 63 5.26 14.71 5.45
CA ALA A 63 5.12 14.08 4.14
C ALA A 63 4.24 14.93 3.21
N THR A 64 4.62 15.02 1.93
CA THR A 64 3.66 15.43 0.88
C THR A 64 2.93 14.19 0.41
N VAL A 65 1.61 14.15 0.55
CA VAL A 65 0.79 12.96 0.26
C VAL A 65 -0.29 13.28 -0.76
N TYR A 66 -0.43 12.41 -1.74
CA TYR A 66 -1.52 12.39 -2.72
C TYR A 66 -2.23 11.04 -2.66
N VAL A 67 -3.55 11.04 -2.82
CA VAL A 67 -4.34 9.81 -2.98
C VAL A 67 -4.77 9.75 -4.44
N ALA A 68 -4.32 8.73 -5.15
CA ALA A 68 -4.65 8.55 -6.56
C ALA A 68 -6.05 7.96 -6.72
N GLN A 69 -6.72 8.35 -7.79
CA GLN A 69 -8.02 7.78 -8.18
C GLN A 69 -7.90 6.94 -9.43
N VAL A 70 -8.15 5.64 -9.30
CA VAL A 70 -8.15 4.70 -10.42
C VAL A 70 -9.48 3.97 -10.46
N SER A 71 -9.79 3.29 -11.57
CA SER A 71 -11.02 2.51 -11.69
C SER A 71 -11.14 1.53 -10.54
N ALA A 72 -12.30 1.51 -9.86
CA ALA A 72 -12.59 0.60 -8.78
C ALA A 72 -12.47 -0.87 -9.22
N THR A 73 -12.83 -1.16 -10.47
CA THR A 73 -12.72 -2.45 -11.16
C THR A 73 -12.16 -2.24 -12.56
N ASN A 74 -10.99 -2.79 -12.88
CA ASN A 74 -10.46 -2.91 -14.24
C ASN A 74 -9.22 -3.81 -14.23
N SER A 75 -8.56 -4.04 -15.37
CA SER A 75 -7.25 -4.70 -15.38
C SER A 75 -6.18 -3.86 -14.65
N SER A 76 -5.11 -4.53 -14.22
CA SER A 76 -3.97 -3.87 -13.59
C SER A 76 -3.30 -2.84 -14.51
N GLU A 77 -3.24 -3.11 -15.81
CA GLU A 77 -2.67 -2.20 -16.82
C GLU A 77 -3.56 -0.98 -17.05
N ALA A 78 -4.88 -1.15 -17.17
CA ALA A 78 -5.80 -0.03 -17.36
C ALA A 78 -5.77 0.92 -16.15
N ARG A 79 -5.79 0.36 -14.93
CA ARG A 79 -5.57 1.14 -13.69
C ARG A 79 -4.18 1.78 -13.67
N GLY A 80 -3.17 1.07 -14.16
CA GLY A 80 -1.79 1.54 -14.23
C GLY A 80 -1.62 2.76 -15.14
N GLU A 81 -2.27 2.78 -16.29
CA GLU A 81 -2.30 3.95 -17.20
C GLU A 81 -2.97 5.17 -16.56
N GLN A 82 -4.09 4.95 -15.85
CA GLN A 82 -4.77 6.02 -15.11
C GLN A 82 -3.89 6.59 -13.97
N LEU A 83 -3.18 5.72 -13.27
CA LEU A 83 -2.22 6.14 -12.25
C LEU A 83 -1.04 6.89 -12.89
N LEU A 84 -0.50 6.40 -14.01
CA LEU A 84 0.61 7.04 -14.71
C LEU A 84 0.27 8.49 -15.10
N ALA A 85 -0.90 8.72 -15.70
CA ALA A 85 -1.35 10.06 -16.07
C ALA A 85 -1.41 11.03 -14.86
N GLN A 86 -1.82 10.53 -13.69
CA GLN A 86 -1.83 11.31 -12.45
C GLN A 86 -0.42 11.57 -11.92
N VAL A 87 0.49 10.59 -11.99
CA VAL A 87 1.90 10.76 -11.60
C VAL A 87 2.59 11.80 -12.47
N GLU A 88 2.36 11.78 -13.78
CA GLU A 88 2.91 12.78 -14.71
C GLU A 88 2.37 14.18 -14.40
N THR A 89 1.07 14.29 -14.14
CA THR A 89 0.43 15.55 -13.73
C THR A 89 1.02 16.09 -12.42
N LEU A 90 1.20 15.22 -11.42
CA LEU A 90 1.78 15.55 -10.13
C LEU A 90 3.22 16.05 -10.29
N ILE A 91 4.05 15.33 -11.05
CA ILE A 91 5.44 15.72 -11.33
C ILE A 91 5.49 17.08 -12.03
N ALA A 92 4.65 17.29 -13.03
CA ALA A 92 4.56 18.57 -13.74
C ALA A 92 4.11 19.72 -12.82
N ALA A 93 3.15 19.48 -11.91
CA ALA A 93 2.60 20.49 -11.02
C ALA A 93 3.52 20.84 -9.84
N THR A 94 4.27 19.85 -9.32
CA THR A 94 5.08 20.00 -8.10
C THR A 94 6.56 20.25 -8.37
N GLY A 95 7.06 19.89 -9.56
CA GLY A 95 8.48 19.86 -9.88
C GLY A 95 9.25 18.71 -9.21
N ALA A 96 8.56 17.77 -8.56
CA ALA A 96 9.18 16.55 -8.04
C ALA A 96 9.75 15.72 -9.19
N GLN A 97 10.93 15.12 -9.00
CA GLN A 97 11.55 14.29 -10.04
C GLN A 97 11.00 12.87 -10.08
N LYS A 98 10.53 12.38 -8.93
CA LYS A 98 10.00 11.03 -8.74
C LYS A 98 8.88 11.06 -7.70
N VAL A 99 8.18 9.93 -7.55
CA VAL A 99 7.21 9.67 -6.48
C VAL A 99 7.52 8.36 -5.74
N ASN A 100 7.08 8.27 -4.49
CA ASN A 100 7.01 7.04 -3.72
C ASN A 100 5.59 6.47 -3.80
N LEU A 101 5.41 5.38 -4.55
CA LEU A 101 4.12 4.71 -4.71
C LEU A 101 3.87 3.73 -3.57
N ILE A 102 2.69 3.80 -2.95
CA ILE A 102 2.23 2.85 -1.93
C ILE A 102 0.86 2.32 -2.36
N GLY A 103 0.81 1.06 -2.77
CA GLY A 103 -0.40 0.41 -3.26
C GLY A 103 -0.92 -0.64 -2.30
N HIS A 104 -2.22 -0.60 -2.01
CA HIS A 104 -2.92 -1.63 -1.23
C HIS A 104 -3.66 -2.61 -2.14
N SER A 105 -3.61 -3.92 -1.87
CA SER A 105 -4.38 -4.92 -2.62
C SER A 105 -4.11 -4.85 -4.12
N HIS A 106 -5.12 -4.59 -4.96
CA HIS A 106 -4.95 -4.36 -6.41
C HIS A 106 -4.10 -3.12 -6.75
N GLY A 107 -3.96 -2.18 -5.82
CA GLY A 107 -3.02 -1.07 -5.91
C GLY A 107 -1.56 -1.54 -5.98
N GLY A 108 -1.23 -2.72 -5.45
CA GLY A 108 0.09 -3.33 -5.57
C GLY A 108 0.49 -3.56 -7.04
N PRO A 109 -0.22 -4.42 -7.80
CA PRO A 109 -0.01 -4.56 -9.24
C PRO A 109 -0.13 -3.25 -10.03
N THR A 110 -1.09 -2.39 -9.68
CA THR A 110 -1.27 -1.08 -10.34
C THR A 110 -0.02 -0.20 -10.25
N THR A 111 0.60 -0.12 -9.06
CA THR A 111 1.83 0.67 -8.86
C THR A 111 3.05 0.05 -9.53
N ARG A 112 3.12 -1.28 -9.58
CA ARG A 112 4.18 -2.01 -10.29
C ARG A 112 4.15 -1.72 -11.79
N TYR A 113 2.98 -1.65 -12.40
CA TYR A 113 2.85 -1.28 -13.82
C TYR A 113 3.56 0.04 -14.11
N VAL A 114 3.27 1.09 -13.33
CA VAL A 114 3.89 2.42 -13.52
C VAL A 114 5.40 2.36 -13.31
N ALA A 115 5.86 1.62 -12.31
CA ALA A 115 7.29 1.46 -12.04
C ALA A 115 8.03 0.68 -13.14
N SER A 116 7.38 -0.26 -13.83
CA SER A 116 7.98 -1.00 -14.94
C SER A 116 8.01 -0.17 -16.22
N ILE A 117 6.92 0.57 -16.52
CA ILE A 117 6.83 1.35 -17.77
C ILE A 117 7.57 2.69 -17.68
N ARG A 118 7.56 3.36 -16.52
CA ARG A 118 8.18 4.67 -16.29
C ARG A 118 9.05 4.69 -15.01
N PRO A 119 10.07 3.83 -14.91
CA PRO A 119 10.91 3.72 -13.71
C PRO A 119 11.64 5.02 -13.35
N GLU A 120 11.87 5.91 -14.30
CA GLU A 120 12.49 7.20 -14.06
C GLU A 120 11.59 8.18 -13.28
N LEU A 121 10.27 7.95 -13.24
CA LEU A 121 9.31 8.73 -12.44
C LEU A 121 9.06 8.12 -11.05
N VAL A 122 9.56 6.91 -10.78
CA VAL A 122 9.27 6.18 -9.54
C VAL A 122 10.54 6.00 -8.71
N ALA A 123 10.48 6.34 -7.43
CA ALA A 123 11.56 6.15 -6.47
C ALA A 123 11.42 4.82 -5.73
N SER A 124 10.20 4.52 -5.29
CA SER A 124 9.87 3.23 -4.67
C SER A 124 8.44 2.79 -4.96
N VAL A 125 8.23 1.48 -4.89
CA VAL A 125 6.92 0.83 -4.80
C VAL A 125 6.84 0.08 -3.48
N THR A 126 5.75 0.29 -2.75
CA THR A 126 5.42 -0.46 -1.53
C THR A 126 4.08 -1.12 -1.73
N SER A 127 4.02 -2.44 -1.55
CA SER A 127 2.82 -3.26 -1.75
C SER A 127 2.29 -3.74 -0.40
N ILE A 128 1.08 -3.34 -0.04
CA ILE A 128 0.43 -3.67 1.24
C ILE A 128 -0.72 -4.63 0.95
N GLY A 129 -0.64 -5.87 1.43
CA GLY A 129 -1.61 -6.92 1.09
C GLY A 129 -1.77 -7.12 -0.42
N GLY A 130 -0.73 -6.81 -1.18
CA GLY A 130 -0.84 -6.70 -2.62
C GLY A 130 -1.14 -8.05 -3.28
N VAL A 131 -1.97 -8.06 -4.31
CA VAL A 131 -2.29 -9.29 -5.05
C VAL A 131 -1.17 -9.60 -6.07
N ASN A 132 0.06 -9.82 -5.59
CA ASN A 132 1.24 -9.89 -6.46
C ASN A 132 1.39 -11.25 -7.16
N LYS A 133 0.86 -12.34 -6.58
CA LYS A 133 0.81 -13.68 -7.22
C LYS A 133 -0.60 -14.28 -7.23
N GLY A 134 -1.63 -13.44 -7.11
CA GLY A 134 -3.03 -13.84 -7.18
C GLY A 134 -3.71 -14.09 -5.83
N SER A 135 -5.03 -14.27 -5.90
CA SER A 135 -5.90 -14.59 -4.77
C SER A 135 -6.66 -15.89 -5.03
N LYS A 136 -6.62 -16.82 -4.07
CA LYS A 136 -7.46 -18.03 -4.12
C LYS A 136 -8.96 -17.71 -4.11
N VAL A 137 -9.37 -16.59 -3.51
CA VAL A 137 -10.76 -16.12 -3.56
C VAL A 137 -11.14 -15.83 -5.01
N ALA A 138 -10.29 -15.09 -5.74
CA ALA A 138 -10.52 -14.79 -7.15
C ALA A 138 -10.55 -16.06 -8.00
N ASP A 139 -9.64 -17.01 -7.77
CA ASP A 139 -9.62 -18.31 -8.47
C ASP A 139 -10.95 -19.07 -8.29
N ILE A 140 -11.46 -19.14 -7.06
CA ILE A 140 -12.70 -19.86 -6.76
C ILE A 140 -13.92 -19.14 -7.35
N VAL A 141 -13.98 -17.80 -7.28
CA VAL A 141 -15.08 -17.01 -7.84
C VAL A 141 -15.08 -17.06 -9.37
N ARG A 142 -13.90 -17.10 -10.00
CA ARG A 142 -13.76 -17.18 -11.46
C ARG A 142 -14.06 -18.57 -12.00
N GLY A 143 -13.78 -19.62 -11.22
CA GLY A 143 -14.03 -21.01 -11.59
C GLY A 143 -15.51 -21.37 -11.61
N THR A 144 -15.92 -22.17 -12.60
CA THR A 144 -17.24 -22.83 -12.59
C THR A 144 -17.18 -24.02 -11.63
N VAL A 145 -17.79 -23.89 -10.47
CA VAL A 145 -17.90 -25.01 -9.54
C VAL A 145 -19.07 -25.91 -9.96
N PRO A 146 -18.87 -27.22 -10.13
CA PRO A 146 -19.97 -28.13 -10.48
C PRO A 146 -21.06 -28.13 -9.41
N GLU A 147 -22.32 -28.04 -9.85
CA GLU A 147 -23.52 -28.09 -9.01
C GLU A 147 -23.55 -29.40 -8.18
N GLY A 148 -23.79 -29.28 -6.88
CA GLY A 148 -23.83 -30.38 -5.91
C GLY A 148 -22.48 -30.79 -5.30
N SER A 149 -21.38 -30.11 -5.62
CA SER A 149 -20.05 -30.45 -5.08
C SER A 149 -19.80 -29.84 -3.68
N ILE A 150 -18.90 -30.45 -2.90
CA ILE A 150 -18.44 -29.87 -1.61
C ILE A 150 -17.80 -28.49 -1.83
N SER A 151 -17.15 -28.29 -2.99
CA SER A 151 -16.61 -27.00 -3.42
C SER A 151 -17.70 -25.95 -3.68
N GLU A 152 -18.93 -26.34 -4.03
CA GLU A 152 -20.02 -25.39 -4.30
C GLU A 152 -20.43 -24.66 -3.02
N GLY A 153 -20.57 -25.39 -1.91
CA GLY A 153 -20.91 -24.79 -0.62
C GLY A 153 -19.86 -23.81 -0.11
N VAL A 154 -18.58 -24.02 -0.45
CA VAL A 154 -17.50 -23.06 -0.16
C VAL A 154 -17.60 -21.85 -1.08
N ALA A 155 -17.78 -22.06 -2.39
CA ALA A 155 -17.90 -20.97 -3.36
C ALA A 155 -19.09 -20.04 -3.09
N VAL A 156 -20.25 -20.59 -2.71
CA VAL A 156 -21.44 -19.80 -2.33
C VAL A 156 -21.12 -18.91 -1.13
N LYS A 157 -20.50 -19.45 -0.07
CA LYS A 157 -20.12 -18.65 1.11
C LYS A 157 -19.10 -17.56 0.78
N LEU A 158 -18.12 -17.85 -0.08
CA LEU A 158 -17.15 -16.87 -0.55
C LEU A 158 -17.84 -15.75 -1.34
N ALA A 159 -18.78 -16.10 -2.22
CA ALA A 159 -19.57 -15.11 -2.95
C ALA A 159 -20.42 -14.24 -2.00
N GLU A 160 -21.07 -14.82 -0.99
CA GLU A 160 -21.82 -14.08 0.04
C GLU A 160 -20.93 -13.13 0.84
N GLY A 161 -19.73 -13.58 1.24
CA GLY A 161 -18.73 -12.76 1.92
C GLY A 161 -18.27 -11.58 1.06
N LEU A 162 -17.98 -11.85 -0.23
CA LEU A 162 -17.58 -10.82 -1.18
C LEU A 162 -18.70 -9.80 -1.42
N VAL A 163 -19.95 -10.25 -1.59
CA VAL A 163 -21.12 -9.36 -1.72
C VAL A 163 -21.30 -8.50 -0.48
N THR A 164 -21.10 -9.06 0.71
CA THR A 164 -21.16 -8.31 1.97
C THR A 164 -20.11 -7.19 1.99
N LEU A 165 -18.86 -7.49 1.59
CA LEU A 165 -17.83 -6.46 1.47
C LEU A 165 -18.16 -5.40 0.43
N ILE A 166 -18.63 -5.80 -0.76
CA ILE A 166 -19.03 -4.86 -1.81
C ILE A 166 -20.12 -3.92 -1.30
N ASN A 167 -21.14 -4.43 -0.61
CA ASN A 167 -22.21 -3.59 -0.07
C ASN A 167 -21.71 -2.61 1.00
N LEU A 168 -20.69 -3.00 1.77
CA LEU A 168 -20.09 -2.15 2.80
C LEU A 168 -19.08 -1.13 2.26
N LEU A 169 -18.44 -1.43 1.12
CA LEU A 169 -17.28 -0.69 0.60
C LEU A 169 -17.52 -0.07 -0.78
N SER A 170 -18.66 -0.26 -1.43
CA SER A 170 -18.90 0.29 -2.76
C SER A 170 -19.14 1.81 -2.74
N GLY A 171 -18.19 2.55 -3.31
CA GLY A 171 -18.33 3.93 -3.77
C GLY A 171 -18.04 3.99 -5.28
N GLY A 172 -18.74 4.86 -6.02
CA GLY A 172 -18.57 5.00 -7.46
C GLY A 172 -17.47 6.02 -7.81
N THR A 173 -16.82 5.82 -8.96
CA THR A 173 -15.99 6.83 -9.63
C THR A 173 -16.50 7.05 -11.05
N ASP A 174 -16.20 8.21 -11.65
CA ASP A 174 -16.56 8.52 -13.05
C ASP A 174 -15.65 7.83 -14.09
N LEU A 175 -14.76 6.93 -13.64
CA LEU A 175 -13.84 6.18 -14.51
C LEU A 175 -14.50 4.90 -15.04
N ASP A 176 -14.00 4.40 -16.18
CA ASP A 176 -14.50 3.17 -16.79
C ASP A 176 -14.28 1.94 -15.91
N GLN A 177 -15.33 1.15 -15.71
CA GLN A 177 -15.33 -0.02 -14.84
C GLN A 177 -15.42 -1.32 -15.65
N ASP A 178 -14.55 -2.28 -15.34
CA ASP A 178 -14.58 -3.64 -15.87
C ASP A 178 -14.36 -4.67 -14.73
N PRO A 179 -15.45 -5.16 -14.09
CA PRO A 179 -15.39 -6.16 -13.04
C PRO A 179 -14.81 -7.50 -13.48
N LEU A 180 -14.99 -7.89 -14.74
CA LEU A 180 -14.48 -9.16 -15.25
C LEU A 180 -12.96 -9.08 -15.47
N ALA A 181 -12.47 -7.99 -16.06
CA ALA A 181 -11.03 -7.75 -16.17
C ALA A 181 -10.37 -7.65 -14.80
N SER A 182 -11.07 -7.06 -13.82
CA SER A 182 -10.57 -7.00 -12.44
C SER A 182 -10.50 -8.38 -11.80
N LEU A 183 -11.55 -9.21 -11.93
CA LEU A 183 -11.55 -10.56 -11.40
C LEU A 183 -10.42 -11.39 -12.03
N GLU A 184 -10.28 -11.31 -13.36
CA GLU A 184 -9.23 -11.99 -14.11
C GLU A 184 -7.82 -11.58 -13.62
N ALA A 185 -7.56 -10.28 -13.48
CA ALA A 185 -6.27 -9.76 -13.03
C ALA A 185 -5.87 -10.26 -11.62
N LEU A 186 -6.85 -10.55 -10.77
CA LEU A 186 -6.64 -10.97 -9.37
C LEU A 186 -6.56 -12.48 -9.20
N THR A 187 -6.88 -13.27 -10.23
CA THR A 187 -6.63 -14.72 -10.22
C THR A 187 -5.12 -15.01 -10.16
N THR A 188 -4.76 -16.20 -9.70
CA THR A 188 -3.38 -16.70 -9.76
C THR A 188 -2.88 -16.72 -11.21
N GLU A 189 -3.69 -17.17 -12.16
CA GLU A 189 -3.32 -17.18 -13.59
C GLU A 189 -3.04 -15.77 -14.12
N GLY A 190 -3.99 -14.84 -13.93
CA GLY A 190 -3.87 -13.46 -14.40
C GLY A 190 -2.72 -12.69 -13.74
N SER A 191 -2.54 -12.84 -12.43
CA SER A 191 -1.41 -12.22 -11.71
C SER A 191 -0.06 -12.78 -12.15
N LEU A 192 0.04 -14.10 -12.41
CA LEU A 192 1.27 -14.70 -12.92
C LEU A 192 1.55 -14.28 -14.38
N ALA A 193 0.52 -14.13 -15.21
CA ALA A 193 0.66 -13.57 -16.56
C ALA A 193 1.16 -12.12 -16.52
N PHE A 194 0.58 -11.29 -15.66
CA PHE A 194 1.05 -9.92 -15.41
C PHE A 194 2.53 -9.88 -14.99
N ASN A 195 2.94 -10.78 -14.10
CA ASN A 195 4.33 -10.86 -13.63
C ASN A 195 5.34 -11.20 -14.72
N GLN A 196 4.94 -11.80 -15.84
CA GLN A 196 5.84 -12.06 -16.97
C GLN A 196 6.28 -10.76 -17.67
N TYR A 197 5.42 -9.74 -17.67
CA TYR A 197 5.68 -8.45 -18.29
C TYR A 197 6.25 -7.42 -17.31
N TYR A 198 5.91 -7.54 -16.03
CA TYR A 198 6.28 -6.58 -14.97
C TYR A 198 6.97 -7.28 -13.79
N PRO A 199 8.10 -7.98 -13.99
CA PRO A 199 8.66 -8.90 -12.99
C PRO A 199 9.38 -8.21 -11.83
N GLU A 200 9.60 -6.90 -11.87
CA GLU A 200 10.46 -6.20 -10.94
C GLU A 200 9.98 -6.32 -9.49
N GLY A 201 10.90 -6.70 -8.60
CA GLY A 201 10.62 -6.91 -7.18
C GLY A 201 9.90 -8.23 -6.86
N ILE A 202 9.48 -9.04 -7.84
CA ILE A 202 8.79 -10.31 -7.54
C ILE A 202 9.79 -11.36 -7.01
N PRO A 203 9.51 -12.03 -5.87
CA PRO A 203 10.35 -13.11 -5.37
C PRO A 203 10.40 -14.29 -6.35
N THR A 204 11.60 -14.82 -6.58
CA THR A 204 11.83 -16.02 -7.41
C THR A 204 11.39 -17.31 -6.72
N SER A 205 11.37 -17.34 -5.39
CA SER A 205 10.79 -18.42 -4.60
C SER A 205 9.35 -18.11 -4.22
N GLU A 206 8.60 -19.13 -3.79
CA GLU A 206 7.17 -19.02 -3.48
C GLU A 206 6.88 -17.93 -2.43
N CYS A 207 7.60 -17.98 -1.30
CA CYS A 207 7.39 -17.11 -0.13
C CYS A 207 8.66 -16.33 0.28
N GLY A 208 9.58 -16.11 -0.66
CA GLY A 208 10.83 -15.39 -0.38
C GLY A 208 10.70 -13.87 -0.42
N ASN A 209 11.83 -13.20 -0.33
CA ASN A 209 11.94 -11.78 -0.69
C ASN A 209 12.27 -11.65 -2.18
N GLY A 210 11.85 -10.53 -2.78
CA GLY A 210 12.37 -10.08 -4.07
C GLY A 210 13.51 -9.07 -3.88
N ASP A 211 13.97 -8.50 -4.98
CA ASP A 211 15.03 -7.49 -4.94
C ASP A 211 14.54 -6.21 -4.24
N LEU A 212 15.29 -5.74 -3.24
CA LEU A 212 15.04 -4.44 -2.61
C LEU A 212 15.20 -3.30 -3.61
N LEU A 213 16.22 -3.35 -4.46
CA LEU A 213 16.44 -2.43 -5.57
C LEU A 213 16.49 -3.28 -6.84
N ALA A 214 15.45 -3.21 -7.66
CA ALA A 214 15.37 -4.04 -8.87
C ALA A 214 16.23 -3.45 -10.01
N SER A 215 16.35 -4.21 -11.10
CA SER A 215 17.12 -3.83 -12.29
C SER A 215 16.67 -2.53 -12.96
N ASN A 216 15.42 -2.11 -12.75
CA ASN A 216 14.87 -0.84 -13.25
C ASN A 216 15.26 0.38 -12.39
N GLY A 217 16.03 0.19 -11.31
CA GLY A 217 16.47 1.27 -10.43
C GLY A 217 15.39 1.80 -9.46
N VAL A 218 14.31 1.05 -9.25
CA VAL A 218 13.24 1.36 -8.30
C VAL A 218 13.37 0.48 -7.06
N TYR A 219 13.09 1.05 -5.88
CA TYR A 219 13.07 0.29 -4.62
C TYR A 219 11.72 -0.40 -4.39
N TYR A 220 11.72 -1.65 -3.93
CA TYR A 220 10.50 -2.44 -3.70
C TYR A 220 10.40 -2.91 -2.25
N TYR A 221 9.22 -2.77 -1.67
CA TYR A 221 8.88 -3.23 -0.32
C TYR A 221 7.50 -3.87 -0.29
N SER A 222 7.26 -4.66 0.74
CA SER A 222 5.92 -5.16 1.05
C SER A 222 5.69 -5.38 2.54
N TRP A 223 4.43 -5.36 2.94
CA TRP A 223 3.98 -6.00 4.17
C TRP A 223 2.53 -6.48 4.04
N THR A 224 2.11 -7.34 4.94
CA THR A 224 0.71 -7.79 5.01
C THR A 224 0.36 -8.32 6.40
N GLY A 225 -0.93 -8.46 6.64
CA GLY A 225 -1.50 -9.23 7.73
C GLY A 225 -1.62 -10.73 7.42
N SER A 226 -1.82 -11.50 8.48
CA SER A 226 -2.04 -12.94 8.40
C SER A 226 -3.12 -13.41 9.37
N SER A 227 -4.06 -12.55 9.73
CA SER A 227 -5.17 -12.82 10.64
C SER A 227 -6.47 -12.31 10.05
N ASN A 228 -7.35 -13.21 9.64
CA ASN A 228 -8.66 -12.86 9.06
C ASN A 228 -9.73 -12.47 10.10
N PHE A 229 -9.42 -12.61 11.40
CA PHE A 229 -10.22 -12.09 12.51
C PHE A 229 -9.32 -11.32 13.46
N THR A 230 -9.68 -10.08 13.76
CA THR A 230 -8.89 -9.12 14.51
C THR A 230 -9.69 -8.36 15.55
N ASN A 231 -10.98 -8.08 15.30
CA ASN A 231 -11.83 -7.35 16.22
C ASN A 231 -13.30 -7.75 16.13
N LEU A 232 -13.88 -8.20 17.25
CA LEU A 232 -15.29 -8.59 17.34
C LEU A 232 -16.28 -7.47 16.97
N PHE A 233 -15.87 -6.22 17.12
CA PHE A 233 -16.73 -5.06 16.85
C PHE A 233 -16.55 -4.50 15.44
N ASP A 234 -15.61 -5.01 14.64
CA ASP A 234 -15.51 -4.65 13.24
C ASP A 234 -16.57 -5.44 12.43
N PRO A 235 -17.48 -4.77 11.69
CA PRO A 235 -18.52 -5.44 10.93
C PRO A 235 -17.99 -6.23 9.72
N THR A 236 -16.74 -6.00 9.31
CA THR A 236 -16.09 -6.63 8.15
C THR A 236 -15.39 -7.95 8.51
N ASP A 237 -15.02 -8.15 9.78
CA ASP A 237 -14.31 -9.34 10.28
C ASP A 237 -15.04 -10.65 9.96
N GLY A 238 -16.37 -10.66 10.09
CA GLY A 238 -17.18 -11.83 9.75
C GLY A 238 -17.02 -12.25 8.28
N ALA A 239 -16.99 -11.28 7.36
CA ALA A 239 -16.76 -11.55 5.94
C ALA A 239 -15.31 -11.97 5.67
N MET A 240 -14.32 -11.36 6.35
CA MET A 240 -12.91 -11.74 6.23
C MET A 240 -12.64 -13.17 6.68
N VAL A 241 -13.25 -13.61 7.79
CA VAL A 241 -13.16 -15.01 8.24
C VAL A 241 -13.72 -15.97 7.20
N VAL A 242 -14.87 -15.64 6.60
CA VAL A 242 -15.48 -16.48 5.56
C VAL A 242 -14.60 -16.55 4.32
N LEU A 243 -14.07 -15.41 3.86
CA LEU A 243 -13.19 -15.34 2.70
C LEU A 243 -11.85 -16.05 2.94
N GLY A 244 -11.36 -15.99 4.18
CA GLY A 244 -10.17 -16.71 4.62
C GLY A 244 -10.25 -18.23 4.51
N LEU A 245 -11.46 -18.81 4.40
CA LEU A 245 -11.66 -20.25 4.16
C LEU A 245 -11.14 -20.71 2.78
N ALA A 246 -10.87 -19.78 1.86
CA ALA A 246 -10.25 -20.09 0.58
C ALA A 246 -8.77 -20.52 0.70
N PHE A 247 -8.14 -20.33 1.86
CA PHE A 247 -6.70 -20.51 2.05
C PHE A 247 -6.37 -21.58 3.09
N ASP A 248 -5.40 -22.45 2.75
CA ASP A 248 -4.87 -23.48 3.66
C ASP A 248 -3.77 -22.96 4.61
N GLY A 249 -3.39 -21.69 4.49
CA GLY A 249 -2.26 -21.09 5.19
C GLY A 249 -2.53 -19.64 5.62
N PRO A 250 -1.52 -18.95 6.18
CA PRO A 250 -1.65 -17.58 6.67
C PRO A 250 -2.17 -16.64 5.57
N ASN A 251 -3.21 -15.86 5.88
CA ASN A 251 -3.88 -14.95 4.96
C ASN A 251 -4.56 -13.81 5.73
N ASP A 252 -4.86 -12.73 5.02
CA ASP A 252 -5.54 -11.55 5.54
C ASP A 252 -7.07 -11.60 5.32
N GLY A 253 -7.59 -12.72 4.80
CA GLY A 253 -8.99 -12.90 4.38
C GLY A 253 -9.18 -12.83 2.87
N LEU A 254 -8.34 -12.12 2.12
CA LEU A 254 -8.47 -11.95 0.67
C LEU A 254 -7.23 -12.38 -0.12
N VAL A 255 -6.06 -12.38 0.51
CA VAL A 255 -4.78 -12.74 -0.10
C VAL A 255 -3.96 -13.59 0.87
N GLY A 256 -3.31 -14.63 0.34
CA GLY A 256 -2.39 -15.44 1.13
C GLY A 256 -1.07 -14.70 1.35
N ALA A 257 -0.48 -14.80 2.54
CA ALA A 257 0.69 -14.01 2.94
C ALA A 257 1.85 -14.08 1.91
N CYS A 258 2.20 -15.27 1.44
CA CYS A 258 3.26 -15.44 0.44
C CYS A 258 2.96 -14.78 -0.92
N SER A 259 1.68 -14.67 -1.29
CA SER A 259 1.26 -14.01 -2.53
C SER A 259 1.47 -12.50 -2.49
N THR A 260 1.55 -11.91 -1.30
CA THR A 260 1.75 -10.46 -1.13
C THR A 260 3.20 -10.02 -1.23
N HIS A 261 4.16 -10.95 -1.22
CA HIS A 261 5.57 -10.62 -1.17
C HIS A 261 6.03 -9.87 -2.43
N LEU A 262 6.64 -8.71 -2.18
CA LEU A 262 7.28 -7.86 -3.18
C LEU A 262 8.51 -7.17 -2.58
N GLY A 263 9.63 -7.23 -3.28
CA GLY A 263 10.91 -6.68 -2.88
C GLY A 263 11.31 -7.12 -1.48
N LYS A 264 11.72 -6.16 -0.65
CA LYS A 264 11.97 -6.40 0.76
C LYS A 264 10.67 -6.49 1.55
N VAL A 265 10.35 -7.70 2.00
CA VAL A 265 9.24 -7.96 2.92
C VAL A 265 9.61 -7.40 4.29
N ILE A 266 8.88 -6.38 4.73
CA ILE A 266 9.05 -5.76 6.04
C ILE A 266 8.54 -6.72 7.12
N ARG A 267 7.33 -7.25 6.90
CA ARG A 267 6.69 -8.29 7.71
C ARG A 267 5.42 -8.80 7.01
N ASP A 268 5.11 -10.07 7.13
CA ASP A 268 4.00 -10.75 6.45
C ASP A 268 3.00 -11.40 7.42
N ASN A 269 3.17 -11.13 8.72
CA ASN A 269 2.41 -11.77 9.80
C ASN A 269 1.89 -10.75 10.83
N TYR A 270 1.50 -9.55 10.38
CA TYR A 270 0.71 -8.67 11.25
C TYR A 270 -0.61 -9.33 11.62
N LYS A 271 -1.10 -9.11 12.84
CA LYS A 271 -2.48 -9.45 13.22
C LYS A 271 -3.45 -8.43 12.64
N MET A 272 -3.52 -8.42 11.32
CA MET A 272 -4.34 -7.57 10.48
C MET A 272 -5.09 -8.46 9.48
N ASN A 273 -6.36 -8.17 9.28
CA ASN A 273 -7.10 -8.61 8.12
C ASN A 273 -6.86 -7.61 6.97
N HIS A 274 -7.43 -7.88 5.79
CA HIS A 274 -7.18 -7.09 4.59
C HIS A 274 -7.64 -5.63 4.68
N LEU A 275 -8.59 -5.28 5.57
CA LEU A 275 -9.05 -3.90 5.76
C LEU A 275 -8.33 -3.20 6.92
N ASP A 276 -7.89 -3.94 7.93
CA ASP A 276 -7.03 -3.40 8.97
C ASP A 276 -5.76 -2.78 8.36
N GLU A 277 -5.24 -3.33 7.28
CA GLU A 277 -4.06 -2.83 6.56
C GLU A 277 -4.18 -1.39 6.04
N ILE A 278 -5.42 -0.89 5.86
CA ILE A 278 -5.74 0.50 5.50
C ILE A 278 -6.37 1.26 6.66
N ASN A 279 -6.26 0.74 7.87
CA ASN A 279 -6.94 1.23 9.07
C ASN A 279 -8.47 1.24 8.95
N GLY A 280 -9.01 0.35 8.12
CA GLY A 280 -10.44 0.15 7.94
C GLY A 280 -10.98 -0.96 8.84
N LEU A 281 -12.27 -0.97 9.20
CA LEU A 281 -13.22 0.14 8.99
C LEU A 281 -13.20 1.07 10.22
N LEU A 282 -13.16 2.40 9.99
CA LEU A 282 -13.18 3.41 11.07
C LEU A 282 -12.07 3.27 12.13
N GLY A 283 -10.96 2.59 11.81
CA GLY A 283 -9.85 2.33 12.72
C GLY A 283 -10.13 1.24 13.77
N ILE A 284 -11.14 0.40 13.57
CA ILE A 284 -11.45 -0.72 14.46
C ILE A 284 -10.60 -1.92 14.04
N HIS A 285 -9.42 -2.07 14.65
CA HIS A 285 -8.51 -3.17 14.36
C HIS A 285 -8.07 -3.91 15.63
N HIS A 286 -7.15 -4.87 15.52
CA HIS A 286 -6.64 -5.64 16.64
C HIS A 286 -6.02 -4.73 17.74
N LEU A 287 -6.43 -4.92 19.00
CA LEU A 287 -6.06 -4.06 20.14
C LEU A 287 -4.62 -4.22 20.65
N PHE A 288 -3.99 -5.37 20.39
CA PHE A 288 -2.64 -5.71 20.89
C PHE A 288 -1.63 -5.93 19.76
N GLU A 289 -1.92 -5.38 18.59
CA GLU A 289 -1.00 -5.36 17.45
C GLU A 289 -0.55 -3.92 17.20
N THR A 290 0.52 -3.80 16.42
CA THR A 290 0.96 -2.53 15.86
C THR A 290 -0.19 -1.86 15.12
N ASP A 291 -0.45 -0.60 15.47
CA ASP A 291 -1.44 0.23 14.80
C ASP A 291 -1.07 0.41 13.30
N PRO A 292 -2.02 0.20 12.36
CA PRO A 292 -1.76 0.33 10.93
C PRO A 292 -1.19 1.69 10.54
N VAL A 293 -1.73 2.80 11.08
CA VAL A 293 -1.24 4.15 10.84
C VAL A 293 0.23 4.28 11.24
N THR A 294 0.63 3.65 12.35
CA THR A 294 2.03 3.60 12.79
C THR A 294 2.94 2.92 11.76
N LEU A 295 2.47 1.88 11.06
CA LEU A 295 3.23 1.23 9.99
C LEU A 295 3.51 2.17 8.82
N TYR A 296 2.51 2.90 8.34
CA TYR A 296 2.70 3.89 7.27
C TYR A 296 3.70 4.97 7.67
N ARG A 297 3.62 5.48 8.91
CA ARG A 297 4.55 6.50 9.43
C ARG A 297 5.98 5.98 9.52
N GLN A 298 6.17 4.79 10.08
CA GLN A 298 7.49 4.15 10.18
C GLN A 298 8.07 3.88 8.78
N HIS A 299 7.22 3.51 7.83
CA HIS A 299 7.65 3.28 6.45
C HIS A 299 8.01 4.58 5.72
N ALA A 300 7.23 5.65 5.87
CA ALA A 300 7.60 6.97 5.36
C ALA A 300 8.96 7.44 5.93
N ASN A 301 9.19 7.20 7.22
CA ASN A 301 10.50 7.47 7.83
C ASN A 301 11.62 6.58 7.24
N ARG A 302 11.33 5.30 6.96
CA ARG A 302 12.27 4.39 6.28
C ARG A 302 12.67 4.93 4.89
N LEU A 303 11.70 5.38 4.10
CA LEU A 303 11.93 5.97 2.77
C LEU A 303 12.77 7.24 2.89
N LYS A 304 12.41 8.14 3.83
CA LYS A 304 13.17 9.36 4.13
C LYS A 304 14.63 9.06 4.46
N LEU A 305 14.88 8.11 5.38
CA LEU A 305 16.24 7.74 5.80
C LEU A 305 17.07 7.15 4.65
N GLN A 306 16.40 6.66 3.61
CA GLN A 306 17.03 6.16 2.39
C GLN A 306 17.23 7.24 1.31
N GLY A 307 16.83 8.50 1.59
CA GLY A 307 16.93 9.61 0.65
C GLY A 307 15.88 9.58 -0.46
N LEU A 308 14.78 8.87 -0.22
CA LEU A 308 13.60 8.79 -1.08
C LEU A 308 12.50 9.72 -0.59
#